data_AF-A0A7X6XRG9-F1
#
_entry.id   AF-A0A7X6XRG9-F1
#
_cell.length_a   1.000
_cell.length_b   1.000
_cell.length_c   1.000
_cell.angle_alpha   90.00
_cell.angle_beta   90.00
_cell.angle_gamma   90.00
#
_symmetry.space_group_name_H-M   'P 1'
#
loop_
_entity.id
_entity.type
_entity.pdbx_description
1 polymer ?
#
loop_
_entity_poly.entity_id
_entity_poly.type
_entity_poly.pdbx_seq_one_letter_code
_entity_poly.pdbx_strand_id
1 'polypeptide(L)'
;MHDSLDFDTCLGVMQALDDYLSRELTPEEARQVDEHLELCELCMSHFQFERALVMHIRKKAQEVRAPATLRARVLSMLDQI
;
A
#
# COMPACT_ATOMS: atom_id res chain seq x y z
N MET A 1 8.80 -8.08 -12.25
CA MET A 1 8.74 -7.69 -13.68
C MET A 1 7.59 -6.71 -13.75
N HIS A 2 7.89 -5.41 -13.86
CA HIS A 2 6.84 -4.41 -14.03
C HIS A 2 6.38 -4.52 -15.47
N ASP A 3 5.32 -5.31 -15.68
CA ASP A 3 4.56 -5.27 -16.91
C ASP A 3 4.04 -3.83 -17.03
N SER A 4 4.03 -3.25 -18.23
CA SER A 4 3.58 -1.86 -18.43
C SER A 4 2.08 -1.79 -18.16
N LEU A 5 1.69 -1.57 -16.89
CA LEU A 5 0.30 -1.44 -16.50
C LEU A 5 -0.30 -0.18 -17.14
N ASP A 6 -1.52 -0.33 -17.66
CA ASP A 6 -2.27 0.76 -18.27
C ASP A 6 -3.22 1.38 -17.23
N PHE A 7 -2.76 2.46 -16.58
CA PHE A 7 -3.48 3.15 -15.51
C PHE A 7 -4.69 3.97 -15.99
N ASP A 8 -4.89 4.12 -17.30
CA ASP A 8 -6.11 4.76 -17.83
C ASP A 8 -7.31 3.79 -17.78
N THR A 9 -7.07 2.50 -17.59
CA THR A 9 -8.11 1.47 -17.58
C THR A 9 -8.44 1.00 -16.16
N CYS A 10 -9.72 0.71 -15.90
CA CYS A 10 -10.12 0.11 -14.62
C CYS A 10 -9.37 -1.19 -14.34
N LEU A 11 -9.09 -2.00 -15.38
CA LEU A 11 -8.37 -3.26 -15.22
C LEU A 11 -6.92 -3.03 -14.78
N GLY A 12 -6.20 -2.12 -15.42
CA GLY A 12 -4.81 -1.82 -15.05
C GLY A 12 -4.71 -1.22 -13.65
N VAL A 13 -5.62 -0.32 -13.29
CA VAL A 13 -5.69 0.21 -11.91
C VAL A 13 -5.99 -0.89 -10.90
N MET A 14 -6.96 -1.78 -11.17
CA MET A 14 -7.26 -2.91 -10.29
C MET A 14 -6.06 -3.86 -10.13
N GLN A 15 -5.28 -4.08 -11.19
CA GLN A 15 -4.06 -4.89 -11.13
C GLN A 15 -2.94 -4.22 -10.32
N ALA A 16 -2.90 -2.89 -10.30
CA ALA A 16 -1.91 -2.10 -9.57
C ALA A 16 -2.22 -1.92 -8.08
N LEU A 17 -3.42 -2.28 -7.60
CA LEU A 17 -3.84 -1.93 -6.24
C LEU A 17 -2.99 -2.58 -5.14
N ASP A 18 -2.47 -3.79 -5.35
CA ASP A 18 -1.59 -4.45 -4.36
C ASP A 18 -0.28 -3.67 -4.19
N ASP A 19 0.38 -3.34 -5.32
CA ASP A 19 1.61 -2.52 -5.36
C ASP A 19 1.35 -1.10 -4.82
N TYR A 20 0.17 -0.54 -5.09
CA TYR A 20 -0.25 0.74 -4.54
C TYR A 20 -0.42 0.68 -3.01
N LEU A 21 -1.04 -0.38 -2.48
CA LEU A 21 -1.26 -0.59 -1.04
C LEU A 21 0.04 -0.94 -0.28
N SER A 22 0.98 -1.60 -0.95
CA SER A 22 2.32 -1.90 -0.42
C SER A 22 3.29 -0.72 -0.54
N ARG A 23 2.94 0.30 -1.34
CA ARG A 23 3.78 1.46 -1.70
C ARG A 23 5.01 1.09 -2.53
N GLU A 24 4.84 0.14 -3.44
CA GLU A 24 5.88 -0.34 -4.36
C GLU A 24 5.83 0.36 -5.73
N LEU A 25 4.75 1.08 -6.03
CA LEU A 25 4.65 1.94 -7.21
C LEU A 25 5.60 3.14 -7.14
N THR A 26 6.08 3.57 -8.31
CA THR A 26 6.77 4.85 -8.44
C THR A 26 5.84 6.02 -8.14
N PRO A 27 6.38 7.23 -7.81
CA PRO A 27 5.54 8.41 -7.57
C PRO A 27 4.69 8.85 -8.77
N GLU A 28 5.05 8.42 -9.98
CA GLU A 28 4.26 8.68 -11.19
C GLU A 28 3.07 7.74 -11.26
N GLU A 29 3.33 6.44 -11.19
CA GLU A 29 2.30 5.38 -11.24
C GLU A 29 1.27 5.54 -10.12
N ALA A 30 1.72 5.85 -8.90
CA ALA A 30 0.83 6.10 -7.77
C ALA A 30 -0.12 7.28 -8.04
N ARG A 31 0.36 8.34 -8.71
CA ARG A 31 -0.46 9.49 -9.07
C ARG A 31 -1.52 9.12 -10.12
N GLN A 32 -1.16 8.31 -11.10
CA GLN A 32 -2.11 7.85 -12.13
C GLN A 32 -3.20 6.97 -11.51
N VAL A 33 -2.85 6.11 -10.55
CA VAL A 33 -3.83 5.36 -9.75
C VAL A 33 -4.74 6.31 -8.97
N ASP A 34 -4.17 7.32 -8.29
CA ASP A 34 -4.96 8.31 -7.53
C ASP A 34 -5.98 9.03 -8.45
N GLU A 35 -5.54 9.53 -9.60
CA GLU A 35 -6.39 10.20 -10.59
C GLU A 35 -7.56 9.32 -11.05
N HIS A 36 -7.33 8.03 -11.29
CA HIS A 36 -8.40 7.11 -11.67
C HIS A 36 -9.36 6.83 -10.51
N LEU A 37 -8.84 6.64 -9.30
CA LEU A 37 -9.65 6.38 -8.11
C LEU A 37 -10.56 7.58 -7.76
N GLU A 38 -10.12 8.80 -8.02
CA GLU A 38 -10.92 10.01 -7.85
C GLU A 38 -12.14 10.08 -8.79
N LEU A 39 -12.02 9.50 -9.99
CA LEU A 39 -13.04 9.59 -11.04
C LEU A 39 -13.91 8.34 -11.18
N CYS A 40 -13.47 7.19 -10.68
CA CYS A 40 -14.13 5.91 -10.86
C CYS A 40 -14.61 5.30 -9.53
N GLU A 41 -15.92 5.39 -9.27
CA GLU A 41 -16.55 4.83 -8.06
C GLU A 41 -16.32 3.31 -7.90
N LEU A 42 -16.28 2.57 -9.01
CA LEU A 42 -16.05 1.13 -8.99
C LEU A 42 -14.64 0.79 -8.48
N CYS A 43 -13.62 1.43 -9.04
CA CYS A 43 -12.24 1.23 -8.62
C CYS A 43 -12.02 1.72 -7.19
N MET A 44 -12.63 2.85 -6.81
CA MET A 44 -12.64 3.34 -5.43
C MET A 44 -13.24 2.33 -4.46
N SER A 45 -14.38 1.71 -4.80
CA SER A 45 -14.99 0.66 -3.99
C SER A 45 -14.08 -0.56 -3.84
N HIS A 46 -13.40 -0.98 -4.91
CA HIS A 46 -12.46 -2.10 -4.90
C HIS A 46 -11.24 -1.80 -4.01
N PHE A 47 -10.65 -0.62 -4.17
CA PHE A 47 -9.55 -0.15 -3.33
C PHE A 47 -9.94 -0.11 -1.84
N GLN A 48 -11.11 0.42 -1.50
CA GLN A 48 -11.57 0.45 -0.11
C GLN A 48 -11.70 -0.95 0.50
N PHE A 49 -12.20 -1.91 -0.29
CA PHE A 49 -12.29 -3.31 0.13
C PHE A 49 -10.91 -3.91 0.39
N GLU A 50 -9.99 -3.83 -0.58
CA GLU A 50 -8.64 -4.39 -0.43
C GLU A 50 -7.87 -3.73 0.71
N ARG A 51 -7.97 -2.40 0.84
CA ARG A 51 -7.37 -1.66 1.97
C ARG A 51 -7.89 -2.17 3.31
N ALA A 52 -9.20 -2.36 3.43
CA ALA A 52 -9.80 -2.87 4.66
C ALA A 52 -9.34 -4.30 4.96
N LEU A 53 -9.26 -5.16 3.94
CA LEU A 53 -8.77 -6.53 4.06
C LEU A 53 -7.31 -6.57 4.55
N VAL A 54 -6.41 -5.84 3.88
CA VAL A 54 -4.98 -5.76 4.25
C VAL A 54 -4.81 -5.23 5.68
N MET A 55 -5.57 -4.19 6.08
CA MET A 55 -5.53 -3.69 7.45
C MET A 55 -5.97 -4.76 8.46
N HIS A 56 -7.02 -5.53 8.17
CA HIS A 56 -7.49 -6.61 9.05
C HIS A 56 -6.45 -7.72 9.18
N ILE A 57 -5.83 -8.14 8.07
CA ILE A 57 -4.75 -9.13 8.06
C ILE A 57 -3.57 -8.64 8.88
N ARG A 58 -3.09 -7.41 8.64
CA ARG A 58 -1.98 -6.80 9.39
C ARG A 58 -2.29 -6.75 10.90
N LYS A 59 -3.51 -6.39 11.29
CA LYS A 59 -3.92 -6.36 12.70
C LYS A 59 -3.87 -7.74 13.35
N LYS A 60 -4.23 -8.80 12.63
CA LYS A 60 -4.14 -10.18 13.12
C LYS A 60 -2.70 -10.72 13.14
N ALA A 61 -1.89 -10.36 12.14
CA ALA A 61 -0.48 -10.76 12.07
C ALA A 61 0.40 -10.11 13.15
N GLN A 62 -0.01 -8.97 13.72
CA GLN A 62 0.70 -8.25 14.78
C GLN A 62 0.75 -8.96 16.14
N GLU A 63 0.24 -10.18 16.26
CA GLU A 63 0.42 -11.03 17.45
C GLU A 63 1.91 -11.35 17.71
N VAL A 64 2.77 -11.27 16.69
CA VAL A 64 4.23 -11.39 16.84
C VAL A 64 4.84 -10.01 17.06
N ARG A 65 5.24 -9.71 18.30
CA ARG A 65 5.92 -8.45 18.64
C ARG A 65 7.43 -8.56 18.44
N ALA A 66 8.04 -7.50 17.91
CA ALA A 66 9.49 -7.38 17.89
C ALA A 66 10.07 -7.45 19.32
N PRO A 67 11.24 -8.08 19.51
CA PRO A 67 11.91 -8.11 20.81
C PRO A 67 12.15 -6.69 21.35
N ALA A 68 11.97 -6.50 22.66
CA ALA A 68 12.16 -5.19 23.31
C ALA A 68 13.57 -4.61 23.08
N THR A 69 14.57 -5.48 22.95
CA THR A 69 15.97 -5.10 22.65
C THR A 69 16.11 -4.45 21.27
N LEU A 70 15.41 -4.96 20.24
CA LEU A 70 15.44 -4.37 18.91
C LEU A 70 14.79 -2.98 18.93
N ARG A 71 13.65 -2.85 19.61
CA ARG A 71 12.98 -1.55 19.78
C ARG A 71 13.87 -0.52 20.47
N ALA A 72 14.55 -0.91 21.55
CA ALA A 72 15.47 -0.01 22.26
C ALA A 72 16.61 0.47 21.36
N ARG A 73 17.19 -0.42 20.54
CA ARG A 73 18.23 -0.06 19.57
C ARG A 73 17.73 0.94 18.53
N VAL A 74 16.55 0.71 17.95
CA VAL A 74 15.96 1.63 16.96
C VAL A 74 15.75 3.02 17.56
N LEU A 75 15.17 3.11 18.76
CA LEU A 75 14.96 4.40 19.43
C LEU A 75 16.28 5.13 19.68
N SER A 76 17.32 4.43 20.14
CA SER A 76 18.63 5.05 20.38
C SER A 76 19.29 5.63 19.12
N MET A 77 18.96 5.13 17.94
CA MET A 77 19.48 5.65 16.67
C MET A 77 18.72 6.90 16.20
N LEU A 78 17.43 7.00 16.54
CA LEU A 78 16.61 8.18 16.22
C LEU A 78 17.00 9.39 17.07
N ASP A 79 17.40 9.18 18.33
CA ASP A 79 17.84 10.25 19.24
C ASP A 79 19.21 10.87 18.84
N GLN A 80 19.89 10.31 17.84
CA GLN A 80 21.21 10.75 17.36
C GLN A 80 21.15 11.61 16.08
N ILE A 81 19.94 11.92 15.58
CA ILE A 81 19.68 12.74 14.39
C ILE A 81 19.07 14.07 14.85
#